data_AF-A0A372R8N1-F1
#
_entry.id   AF-A0A372R8N1-F1
#
_cell.length_a   1.000
_cell.length_b   1.000
_cell.length_c   1.000
_cell.angle_alpha   90.00
_cell.angle_beta   90.00
_cell.angle_gamma   90.00
#
_symmetry.space_group_name_H-M   'P 1'
#
loop_
_entity.id
_entity.type
_entity.pdbx_description
1 polymer ?
#
loop_
_entity_poly.entity_id
_entity_poly.type
_entity_poly.pdbx_seq_one_letter_code
_entity_poly.pdbx_strand_id
1 'polypeptide(L)' 'MGGKYICQYPSDEGIVCGGGTSKYGYCNWHVNKCHSKANYHRKKMDKMFRDGQTPEALEQALDKMLQQVKLSLESCP' A
#
# COMPACT_ATOMS: atom_id res chain seq x y z
N MET A 1 30.71 -11.55 6.74
CA MET A 1 29.27 -11.88 6.77
C MET A 1 28.59 -11.21 5.58
N GLY A 2 28.36 -11.91 4.48
CA GLY A 2 27.74 -11.37 3.27
C GLY A 2 26.50 -12.16 2.89
N GLY A 3 25.45 -12.08 3.71
CA GLY A 3 24.16 -12.69 3.37
C GLY A 3 23.49 -11.87 2.26
N LYS A 4 23.08 -12.54 1.17
CA LYS A 4 22.28 -11.92 0.12
C LYS A 4 20.87 -11.71 0.68
N TYR A 5 20.47 -10.45 0.89
CA TYR A 5 19.12 -10.14 1.34
C TYR A 5 18.11 -10.43 0.24
N ILE A 6 17.02 -11.12 0.58
CA ILE A 6 15.93 -11.47 -0.34
C ILE A 6 14.67 -10.70 0.02
N CYS A 7 13.87 -10.40 -1.00
CA CYS A 7 12.64 -9.65 -0.88
C CYS A 7 11.57 -10.54 -0.26
N GLN A 8 11.06 -10.10 0.89
CA GLN A 8 10.07 -10.82 1.69
C GLN A 8 8.63 -10.39 1.40
N TYR A 9 8.39 -9.67 0.30
CA TYR A 9 7.03 -9.20 -0.03
C TYR A 9 6.12 -10.39 -0.35
N PRO A 10 5.01 -10.59 0.40
CA PRO A 10 4.03 -11.61 0.10
C PRO A 10 3.09 -11.12 -1.01
N SER A 11 2.89 -11.95 -2.02
CA SER A 11 1.86 -11.73 -3.06
C SER A 11 0.47 -12.03 -2.50
N ASP A 12 -0.58 -11.67 -3.23
CA ASP A 12 -1.97 -11.93 -2.84
C ASP A 12 -2.27 -13.46 -2.70
N GLU A 13 -1.46 -14.30 -3.32
CA GLU A 13 -1.47 -15.77 -3.22
C GLU A 13 -0.61 -16.32 -2.06
N GLY A 14 -0.03 -15.44 -1.23
CA GLY A 14 0.86 -15.80 -0.12
C GLY A 14 2.29 -16.17 -0.52
N ILE A 15 2.64 -16.09 -1.81
CA ILE A 15 3.98 -16.40 -2.32
C ILE A 15 4.93 -15.21 -2.11
N VAL A 16 6.08 -15.48 -1.48
CA VAL A 16 7.12 -14.48 -1.22
C VAL A 16 7.95 -14.21 -2.48
N CYS A 17 8.19 -12.94 -2.78
CA CYS A 17 8.90 -12.49 -3.99
C CYS A 17 10.26 -13.16 -4.24
N GLY A 18 11.10 -13.33 -3.22
CA GLY A 18 12.42 -13.97 -3.35
C GLY A 18 13.46 -13.19 -4.18
N GLY A 19 13.09 -12.03 -4.75
CA GLY A 19 14.01 -11.18 -5.52
C GLY A 19 15.14 -10.61 -4.67
N GLY A 20 16.29 -10.31 -5.27
CA GLY A 20 17.41 -9.68 -4.55
C GLY A 20 17.02 -8.30 -4.02
N THR A 21 17.42 -7.99 -2.79
CA THR A 21 17.24 -6.67 -2.18
C THR A 21 18.49 -6.25 -1.40
N SER A 22 18.52 -4.98 -0.99
CA SER A 22 19.45 -4.47 0.01
C SER A 22 18.96 -4.84 1.42
N LYS A 23 19.63 -4.33 2.46
CA LYS A 23 19.36 -4.66 3.88
C LYS A 23 17.93 -4.45 4.37
N TYR A 24 17.07 -3.76 3.61
CA TYR A 24 15.73 -3.35 4.02
C TYR A 24 14.62 -4.34 3.65
N GLY A 25 14.93 -5.55 3.19
CA GLY A 25 13.97 -6.66 3.10
C GLY A 25 12.98 -6.63 1.92
N TYR A 26 12.90 -5.54 1.15
CA TYR A 26 11.97 -5.41 0.01
C TYR A 26 12.67 -4.85 -1.22
N CYS A 27 12.37 -5.39 -2.41
CA CYS A 27 12.98 -4.92 -3.65
C CYS A 27 12.34 -3.59 -4.09
N ASN A 28 13.09 -2.81 -4.88
CA ASN A 28 12.66 -1.49 -5.35
C ASN A 28 11.31 -1.52 -6.08
N TRP A 29 11.03 -2.61 -6.79
CA TRP A 29 9.75 -2.80 -7.47
C TRP A 29 8.57 -2.83 -6.49
N HIS A 30 8.69 -3.56 -5.39
CA HIS A 30 7.65 -3.65 -4.37
C HIS A 30 7.46 -2.34 -3.60
N VAL A 31 8.56 -1.66 -3.29
CA VAL A 31 8.51 -0.32 -2.69
C VAL A 31 7.74 0.64 -3.60
N ASN A 32 8.10 0.70 -4.88
CA ASN A 32 7.42 1.54 -5.86
C ASN A 32 5.94 1.16 -6.03
N LYS A 33 5.61 -0.14 -6.07
CA LYS A 33 4.23 -0.62 -6.17
C LYS A 33 3.40 -0.18 -4.96
N CYS A 34 3.92 -0.27 -3.74
CA CYS A 34 3.24 0.21 -2.54
C CYS A 34 2.97 1.73 -2.63
N HIS A 35 3.98 2.53 -3.01
CA HIS A 35 3.82 3.97 -3.19
C HIS A 35 2.80 4.33 -4.29
N SER A 36 2.80 3.62 -5.42
CA SER A 36 1.81 3.82 -6.50
C SER A 36 0.40 3.52 -6.03
N LYS A 37 0.18 2.44 -5.26
CA LYS A 37 -1.12 2.09 -4.70
C LYS A 37 -1.60 3.17 -3.72
N ALA A 38 -0.74 3.62 -2.81
CA ALA A 38 -1.04 4.73 -1.90
C ALA A 38 -1.40 6.03 -2.66
N ASN A 39 -0.64 6.37 -3.71
CA ASN A 39 -0.91 7.54 -4.54
C ASN A 39 -2.26 7.46 -5.26
N TYR A 40 -2.58 6.29 -5.83
CA TYR A 40 -3.86 6.04 -6.49
C TYR A 40 -5.03 6.25 -5.53
N HIS A 41 -4.97 5.66 -4.33
CA HIS A 41 -6.01 5.83 -3.32
C HIS A 41 -6.14 7.29 -2.90
N ARG A 42 -5.04 7.99 -2.62
CA ARG A 42 -5.07 9.42 -2.28
C ARG A 42 -5.76 10.26 -3.36
N LYS A 43 -5.41 10.04 -4.64
CA LYS A 43 -6.05 10.74 -5.77
C LYS A 43 -7.54 10.43 -5.89
N LYS A 44 -7.94 9.17 -5.63
CA LYS A 44 -9.35 8.77 -5.61
C LYS A 44 -10.14 9.57 -4.57
N MET A 45 -9.54 9.83 -3.40
CA MET A 45 -10.22 10.56 -2.31
C MET A 45 -10.30 12.05 -2.58
N ASP A 46 -9.22 12.63 -3.09
CA ASP A 46 -9.21 14.02 -3.53
C ASP A 46 -10.32 14.26 -4.57
N LYS A 47 -10.49 13.32 -5.52
CA LYS A 47 -11.61 13.37 -6.47
C LYS A 47 -12.98 13.27 -5.80
N MET A 48 -13.19 12.30 -4.91
CA MET A 48 -14.47 12.16 -4.18
C MET A 48 -14.82 13.40 -3.35
N PHE A 49 -13.82 14.05 -2.76
CA PHE A 49 -13.98 15.26 -1.98
C PHE A 49 -14.35 16.46 -2.86
N ARG A 50 -13.69 16.61 -4.03
CA ARG A 50 -13.99 17.67 -5.01
C ARG A 50 -15.37 17.52 -5.66
N ASP A 51 -15.81 16.28 -5.89
CA ASP A 51 -17.08 16.00 -6.58
C ASP A 51 -18.32 16.20 -5.67
N GLY A 52 -18.17 16.71 -4.44
CA GLY A 52 -19.27 17.26 -3.65
C GLY A 52 -20.22 16.24 -3.01
N GLN A 53 -19.69 15.14 -2.48
CA GLN A 53 -20.49 14.20 -1.67
C GLN A 53 -20.91 14.82 -0.33
N THR A 54 -22.10 14.46 0.14
CA THR A 54 -22.64 14.90 1.44
C THR A 54 -21.70 14.54 2.59
N PRO A 55 -21.66 15.34 3.68
CA PRO A 55 -20.75 15.12 4.80
C PRO A 55 -20.82 13.70 5.37
N GLU A 56 -22.01 13.10 5.45
CA GLU A 56 -22.17 11.73 5.98
C GLU A 56 -21.66 10.64 5.01
N ALA A 57 -21.76 10.85 3.69
CA ALA A 57 -21.21 9.92 2.70
C ALA A 57 -19.67 9.99 2.69
N LEU A 58 -19.12 11.18 2.91
CA LEU A 58 -17.69 11.38 3.08
C LEU A 58 -17.18 10.72 4.36
N GLU A 59 -17.89 10.85 5.48
CA GLU A 59 -17.54 10.24 6.76
C GLU A 59 -17.51 8.70 6.67
N GLN A 60 -18.56 8.09 6.10
CA GLN A 60 -18.59 6.64 5.87
C GLN A 60 -17.53 6.15 4.88
N ALA A 61 -17.22 6.95 3.87
CA ALA A 61 -16.13 6.64 2.95
C ALA A 61 -14.78 6.71 3.67
N LEU A 62 -14.53 7.75 4.49
CA LEU A 62 -13.30 7.92 5.25
C LEU A 62 -13.10 6.78 6.24
N ASP A 63 -14.15 6.31 6.90
CA ASP A 63 -14.07 5.19 7.85
C ASP A 63 -13.65 3.88 7.15
N LYS A 64 -14.32 3.54 6.03
CA LYS A 64 -13.99 2.36 5.21
C LYS A 64 -12.58 2.46 4.61
N MET A 65 -12.16 3.66 4.23
CA MET A 65 -10.81 3.90 3.73
C MET A 65 -9.75 3.79 4.83
N LEU A 66 -10.01 4.28 6.04
CA LEU A 66 -9.09 4.17 7.16
C LEU A 66 -8.85 2.69 7.49
N GLN A 67 -9.89 1.87 7.39
CA GLN A 67 -9.80 0.42 7.48
C GLN A 67 -8.94 -0.17 6.34
N GLN A 68 -9.14 0.27 5.10
CA GLN A 68 -8.41 -0.22 3.93
C GLN A 68 -6.93 0.23 3.89
N VAL A 69 -6.65 1.43 4.38
CA VAL A 69 -5.31 2.02 4.51
C VAL A 69 -4.57 1.37 5.68
N LYS A 70 -5.22 1.12 6.83
CA LYS A 70 -4.62 0.31 7.91
C LYS A 70 -4.19 -1.06 7.40
N LEU A 71 -5.09 -1.77 6.72
CA LEU A 71 -4.76 -3.06 6.10
C LEU A 71 -3.60 -2.96 5.10
N SER A 72 -3.51 -1.87 4.34
CA SER A 72 -2.43 -1.64 3.36
C SER A 72 -1.11 -1.17 3.99
N LEU A 73 -1.15 -0.48 5.13
CA LEU A 73 0.04 -0.06 5.88
C LEU A 73 0.59 -1.20 6.72
N GLU A 74 -0.26 -2.10 7.22
CA GLU A 74 0.17 -3.30 7.94
C GLU A 74 0.73 -4.38 6.99
N SER A 75 0.43 -4.29 5.70
CA SER A 75 0.97 -5.17 4.65
C SER A 75 2.10 -4.55 3.81
N CYS A 76 2.42 -3.28 4.01
CA CYS A 76 3.68 -2.67 3.57
C CYS A 76 4.65 -2.59 4.78
N PRO A 77 5.94 -2.86 4.60
CA PRO A 77 6.96 -2.69 5.63
C PRO A 77 7.25 -1.25 6.03
#